data_AF-A0A3P8WQW2-F1
#
_entry.id   AF-A0A3P8WQW2-F1
#
_cell.length_a   1.000
_cell.length_b   1.000
_cell.length_c   1.000
_cell.angle_alpha   90.00
_cell.angle_beta   90.00
_cell.angle_gamma   90.00
#
_symmetry.space_group_name_H-M   'P 1'
#
loop_
_entity.id
_entity.type
_entity.pdbx_description
1 polymer ?
#
loop_
_entity_poly.entity_id
_entity_poly.type
_entity_poly.pdbx_seq_one_letter_code
_entity_poly.pdbx_strand_id
1 'polypeptide(L)'
;VGPGVSEGAKLVPFDSDDTDDEDSPSPSSTLQSQASHSTISSSYGNDEGPSSKEMAAETTSSEEEQEFPVAGSYGPPRVLGVGGGSRTQAESPMDGRAMRRSSRGSFTRASLEDLLSIDPEAYQSSVWLGTEDGCIHVYQSSDNIRNRKNSMKMQHSASILCILYLDNKVFVSLANGEVIVYQREAGSFWDPQSSQTLVLGSPSSPVTKMVPVAGKLWCGSQNRVLILNTATLVQEHWFQVGSDSSRCVTCMVVYGQGVWLALQGSAQVRLYHAQTWETLTEVDVAPAVHKMLAGADAIIRQHKAACLRITALLACKDLLWIGTSAGVVLTLVIPAVSSGTGSINLKSPLVPMGSAHGHTGHVRFLTSIELPEGIDMNFPPTTESTGGFLNSLPEHDSIRRRASAHIPPKTNHLVISGGDGYEDFRLTNSSETVGRDDSTNHLLLWKV
;
A
#
# COMPACT_ATOMS: atom_id res chain seq x y z
N VAL A 1 -20.85 31.26 57.24
CA VAL A 1 -22.01 30.58 57.86
C VAL A 1 -22.85 30.04 56.72
N GLY A 2 -22.74 28.73 56.42
CA GLY A 2 -23.81 28.02 55.69
C GLY A 2 -25.05 27.92 56.59
N PRO A 3 -26.23 27.47 56.12
CA PRO A 3 -26.46 26.29 55.26
C PRO A 3 -27.52 26.60 54.15
N GLY A 4 -28.10 25.72 53.34
CA GLY A 4 -28.06 24.27 53.16
C GLY A 4 -29.13 23.84 52.13
N VAL A 5 -28.76 22.87 51.30
CA VAL A 5 -29.51 21.71 50.76
C VAL A 5 -30.94 21.87 50.21
N SER A 6 -31.12 21.48 48.94
CA SER A 6 -32.33 20.83 48.44
C SER A 6 -31.96 19.66 47.51
N GLU A 7 -32.32 18.44 47.91
CA GLU A 7 -32.29 17.21 47.10
C GLU A 7 -33.49 17.12 46.13
N GLY A 8 -33.28 16.42 45.00
CA GLY A 8 -34.23 15.42 44.54
C GLY A 8 -34.98 15.68 43.22
N ALA A 9 -34.52 15.04 42.13
CA ALA A 9 -35.42 14.46 41.12
C ALA A 9 -34.75 13.24 40.45
N LYS A 10 -35.36 12.07 40.64
CA LYS A 10 -35.00 10.76 40.07
C LYS A 10 -35.33 10.69 38.58
N LEU A 11 -34.46 10.02 37.81
CA LEU A 11 -34.73 9.57 36.45
C LEU A 11 -35.56 8.26 36.50
N VAL A 12 -36.60 8.20 35.67
CA VAL A 12 -37.51 7.06 35.47
C VAL A 12 -37.14 6.41 34.12
N PRO A 13 -37.18 5.06 33.99
CA PRO A 13 -36.71 4.37 32.79
C PRO A 13 -37.78 4.37 31.69
N PHE A 14 -37.34 4.42 30.43
CA PHE A 14 -38.22 4.26 29.26
C PHE A 14 -38.45 2.78 28.99
N ASP A 15 -39.72 2.39 29.05
CA ASP A 15 -40.23 1.08 28.63
C ASP A 15 -40.31 0.99 27.10
N SER A 16 -40.02 -0.23 26.63
CA SER A 16 -40.10 -0.72 25.27
C SER A 16 -41.54 -0.75 24.74
N ASP A 17 -41.71 -0.47 23.44
CA ASP A 17 -42.88 -0.96 22.70
C ASP A 17 -42.40 -1.53 21.37
N ASP A 18 -42.70 -2.83 21.21
CA ASP A 18 -42.45 -3.67 20.04
C ASP A 18 -43.46 -3.34 18.95
N THR A 19 -43.01 -3.22 17.70
CA THR A 19 -43.83 -3.63 16.54
C THR A 19 -42.91 -3.97 15.37
N ASP A 20 -42.99 -5.24 14.98
CA ASP A 20 -42.29 -5.91 13.90
C ASP A 20 -42.65 -5.34 12.52
N ASP A 21 -41.64 -5.21 11.66
CA ASP A 21 -41.77 -5.40 10.21
C ASP A 21 -40.43 -5.93 9.68
N GLU A 22 -40.36 -7.26 9.63
CA GLU A 22 -39.34 -8.09 9.00
C GLU A 22 -39.45 -8.02 7.47
N ASP A 23 -38.39 -7.60 6.78
CA ASP A 23 -37.95 -8.19 5.52
C ASP A 23 -36.64 -7.53 5.01
N SER A 24 -35.51 -8.21 5.16
CA SER A 24 -34.49 -8.41 4.10
C SER A 24 -33.23 -9.11 4.64
N PRO A 25 -32.77 -10.21 3.99
CA PRO A 25 -31.74 -11.09 4.55
C PRO A 25 -30.31 -10.63 4.23
N SER A 26 -29.44 -10.79 5.23
CA SER A 26 -27.97 -10.76 5.08
C SER A 26 -27.45 -12.18 4.75
N PRO A 27 -26.50 -12.37 3.83
CA PRO A 27 -25.94 -13.69 3.57
C PRO A 27 -24.64 -13.89 4.36
N SER A 28 -24.63 -14.83 5.30
CA SER A 28 -23.40 -15.54 5.71
C SER A 28 -23.68 -16.92 6.30
N SER A 29 -23.19 -17.92 5.55
CA SER A 29 -22.73 -19.27 5.93
C SER A 29 -23.68 -20.26 6.63
N THR A 30 -23.89 -21.42 6.00
CA THR A 30 -23.62 -22.76 6.57
C THR A 30 -23.62 -23.80 5.44
N LEU A 31 -22.47 -24.40 5.14
CA LEU A 31 -22.40 -25.69 4.44
C LEU A 31 -21.83 -26.72 5.43
N GLN A 32 -22.71 -27.55 5.96
CA GLN A 32 -22.38 -28.75 6.70
C GLN A 32 -22.13 -29.91 5.73
N SER A 33 -20.92 -30.44 5.81
CA SER A 33 -20.54 -31.86 5.80
C SER A 33 -21.40 -32.86 5.01
N GLN A 34 -20.81 -33.42 3.96
CA GLN A 34 -20.80 -34.87 3.78
C GLN A 34 -19.38 -35.38 3.72
N ALA A 35 -19.00 -36.13 4.76
CA ALA A 35 -17.83 -36.98 4.78
C ALA A 35 -18.19 -38.31 4.12
N SER A 36 -17.27 -38.86 3.31
CA SER A 36 -17.18 -40.29 3.06
C SER A 36 -15.75 -40.65 2.63
N HIS A 37 -15.03 -41.24 3.59
CA HIS A 37 -14.08 -42.36 3.47
C HIS A 37 -12.79 -42.25 2.62
N SER A 38 -11.67 -42.27 3.36
CA SER A 38 -10.55 -43.26 3.30
C SER A 38 -9.70 -43.31 2.00
N THR A 39 -8.37 -43.48 1.94
CA THR A 39 -7.31 -44.03 2.83
C THR A 39 -5.93 -43.54 2.33
N ILE A 40 -4.96 -43.62 3.25
CA ILE A 40 -3.51 -43.42 3.09
C ILE A 40 -2.89 -44.48 2.14
N SER A 41 -1.91 -44.12 1.28
CA SER A 41 -0.55 -44.70 1.26
C SER A 41 0.22 -44.50 -0.06
N SER A 42 1.50 -44.20 0.12
CA SER A 42 2.63 -44.16 -0.80
C SER A 42 2.99 -45.50 -1.45
N SER A 43 3.56 -45.49 -2.67
CA SER A 43 4.75 -46.30 -2.99
C SER A 43 5.48 -45.81 -4.24
N TYR A 44 6.82 -45.86 -4.16
CA TYR A 44 7.80 -45.73 -5.22
C TYR A 44 7.87 -47.03 -6.06
N GLY A 45 8.27 -46.93 -7.33
CA GLY A 45 8.71 -48.07 -8.14
C GLY A 45 8.83 -47.78 -9.64
N ASN A 46 10.08 -47.64 -10.11
CA ASN A 46 10.65 -47.90 -11.44
C ASN A 46 9.93 -49.03 -12.26
N ASP A 47 10.01 -49.20 -13.58
CA ASP A 47 11.11 -48.99 -14.55
C ASP A 47 10.61 -49.14 -16.02
N GLU A 48 11.47 -48.73 -16.98
CA GLU A 48 11.61 -49.18 -18.39
C GLU A 48 10.50 -49.02 -19.47
N GLY A 49 10.88 -48.37 -20.60
CA GLY A 49 10.21 -48.41 -21.92
C GLY A 49 10.58 -49.69 -22.71
N PRO A 50 10.60 -49.71 -24.08
CA PRO A 50 10.34 -48.67 -25.08
C PRO A 50 9.49 -49.12 -26.32
N SER A 51 9.35 -48.21 -27.31
CA SER A 51 9.10 -48.46 -28.76
C SER A 51 7.70 -48.99 -29.13
N SER A 52 7.00 -48.67 -30.21
CA SER A 52 7.12 -47.94 -31.49
C SER A 52 5.64 -47.75 -31.95
N LYS A 53 5.21 -46.84 -32.82
CA LYS A 53 5.45 -46.76 -34.27
C LYS A 53 4.46 -45.73 -34.85
N GLU A 54 4.89 -45.05 -35.91
CA GLU A 54 4.13 -44.11 -36.74
C GLU A 54 2.81 -44.66 -37.30
N MET A 55 1.82 -43.79 -37.52
CA MET A 55 1.03 -43.80 -38.76
C MET A 55 0.49 -42.40 -39.08
N ALA A 56 0.43 -42.13 -40.38
CA ALA A 56 0.33 -40.84 -41.04
C ALA A 56 -1.10 -40.29 -41.19
N ALA A 57 -1.13 -38.98 -41.49
CA ALA A 57 -2.02 -38.24 -42.39
C ALA A 57 -3.53 -38.57 -42.40
N GLU A 58 -4.37 -37.55 -42.18
CA GLU A 58 -5.13 -36.96 -43.28
C GLU A 58 -5.79 -35.63 -42.89
N THR A 59 -5.97 -34.84 -43.93
CA THR A 59 -6.44 -33.46 -44.05
C THR A 59 -7.94 -33.32 -43.78
N THR A 60 -8.40 -32.22 -43.19
CA THR A 60 -9.49 -31.41 -43.78
C THR A 60 -9.32 -29.93 -43.41
N SER A 61 -9.43 -29.10 -44.43
CA SER A 61 -9.61 -27.65 -44.39
C SER A 61 -11.12 -27.38 -44.50
N SER A 62 -11.64 -26.38 -43.79
CA SER A 62 -12.94 -25.80 -44.08
C SER A 62 -12.92 -24.30 -43.80
N GLU A 63 -12.89 -23.56 -44.92
CA GLU A 63 -13.15 -22.14 -45.06
C GLU A 63 -14.67 -21.89 -44.96
N GLU A 64 -15.08 -20.79 -44.32
CA GLU A 64 -16.37 -20.14 -44.61
C GLU A 64 -16.18 -18.62 -44.62
N GLU A 65 -16.33 -18.05 -45.81
CA GLU A 65 -16.50 -16.62 -46.09
C GLU A 65 -17.99 -16.25 -45.98
N GLN A 66 -18.28 -15.01 -45.57
CA GLN A 66 -19.52 -14.31 -45.94
C GLN A 66 -19.20 -12.85 -46.29
N GLU A 67 -19.43 -12.49 -47.55
CA GLU A 67 -19.48 -11.12 -48.07
C GLU A 67 -20.68 -10.99 -49.01
N PHE A 68 -21.36 -9.83 -49.02
CA PHE A 68 -22.04 -9.19 -50.16
C PHE A 68 -22.51 -7.77 -49.74
N PRO A 69 -22.78 -6.81 -50.67
CA PRO A 69 -22.01 -6.44 -51.86
C PRO A 69 -21.78 -4.90 -51.99
N VAL A 70 -20.80 -4.51 -52.82
CA VAL A 70 -20.64 -3.15 -53.37
C VAL A 70 -21.01 -3.16 -54.86
N ALA A 71 -21.80 -2.18 -55.31
CA ALA A 71 -22.10 -1.93 -56.72
C ALA A 71 -21.14 -0.90 -57.33
N GLY A 72 -20.73 -1.13 -58.59
CA GLY A 72 -19.60 -0.46 -59.24
C GLY A 72 -19.91 0.69 -60.22
N SER A 73 -18.81 1.38 -60.56
CA SER A 73 -18.30 1.95 -61.82
C SER A 73 -19.26 2.59 -62.87
N TYR A 74 -18.89 3.77 -63.39
CA TYR A 74 -18.39 4.03 -64.77
C TYR A 74 -18.34 5.55 -65.08
N GLY A 75 -17.17 6.08 -65.51
CA GLY A 75 -17.05 7.31 -66.34
C GLY A 75 -16.97 6.94 -67.84
N PRO A 76 -16.44 7.76 -68.81
CA PRO A 76 -15.97 9.17 -68.86
C PRO A 76 -16.49 9.88 -70.18
N PRO A 77 -15.79 10.73 -71.01
CA PRO A 77 -14.64 11.65 -70.85
C PRO A 77 -14.75 13.08 -71.52
N ARG A 78 -13.99 14.05 -70.98
CA ARG A 78 -12.98 15.01 -71.55
C ARG A 78 -13.14 15.72 -72.93
N VAL A 79 -12.91 17.05 -72.98
CA VAL A 79 -12.34 17.84 -74.13
C VAL A 79 -11.45 19.02 -73.66
N LEU A 80 -10.44 19.37 -74.48
CA LEU A 80 -9.26 20.25 -74.33
C LEU A 80 -9.39 21.67 -74.94
N GLY A 81 -8.43 22.57 -74.64
CA GLY A 81 -8.06 23.79 -75.43
C GLY A 81 -7.32 24.84 -74.56
N VAL A 82 -5.98 25.00 -74.53
CA VAL A 82 -4.95 25.53 -75.48
C VAL A 82 -4.87 27.07 -75.60
N GLY A 83 -3.69 27.66 -75.32
CA GLY A 83 -3.12 28.79 -76.10
C GLY A 83 -2.41 29.97 -75.39
N GLY A 84 -1.06 30.05 -75.53
CA GLY A 84 -0.11 31.21 -75.71
C GLY A 84 -0.16 32.49 -74.83
N GLY A 85 0.88 33.31 -74.56
CA GLY A 85 2.30 33.41 -74.93
C GLY A 85 2.78 34.90 -75.00
N SER A 86 3.85 35.29 -74.25
CA SER A 86 4.76 36.48 -74.41
C SER A 86 4.20 37.93 -74.26
N ARG A 87 4.87 39.03 -73.83
CA ARG A 87 6.28 39.40 -73.47
C ARG A 87 6.33 40.85 -72.87
N THR A 88 7.48 41.21 -72.24
CA THR A 88 8.18 42.53 -72.04
C THR A 88 7.98 43.50 -70.85
N GLN A 89 9.13 43.69 -70.13
CA GLN A 89 9.77 44.89 -69.49
C GLN A 89 9.02 45.70 -68.42
N ALA A 90 9.63 46.34 -67.41
CA ALA A 90 10.94 46.37 -66.75
C ALA A 90 10.79 47.43 -65.63
N GLU A 91 11.32 47.18 -64.41
CA GLU A 91 12.00 48.15 -63.51
C GLU A 91 12.06 47.60 -62.07
N SER A 92 13.20 47.83 -61.43
CA SER A 92 13.57 47.60 -60.02
C SER A 92 14.42 48.82 -59.59
N PRO A 93 14.72 49.16 -58.31
CA PRO A 93 14.80 48.28 -57.14
C PRO A 93 14.41 48.93 -55.77
N MET A 94 14.66 48.17 -54.69
CA MET A 94 14.62 48.52 -53.23
C MET A 94 13.24 48.30 -52.57
N ASP A 95 13.05 47.54 -51.49
CA ASP A 95 13.95 46.99 -50.47
C ASP A 95 13.32 45.75 -49.78
N GLY A 96 14.17 44.83 -49.32
CA GLY A 96 14.02 44.19 -48.00
C GLY A 96 12.91 43.16 -47.71
N ARG A 97 13.09 41.93 -48.21
CA ARG A 97 12.79 40.59 -47.61
C ARG A 97 11.44 40.28 -46.92
N ALA A 98 10.85 39.19 -47.42
CA ALA A 98 9.74 38.43 -46.87
C ALA A 98 10.07 37.61 -45.60
N MET A 99 9.04 37.34 -44.78
CA MET A 99 8.68 35.97 -44.39
C MET A 99 7.20 35.91 -43.95
N ARG A 100 6.39 35.15 -44.69
CA ARG A 100 5.05 34.72 -44.27
C ARG A 100 5.17 33.80 -43.05
N ARG A 101 4.32 33.99 -42.05
CA ARG A 101 3.71 32.86 -41.31
C ARG A 101 2.25 33.16 -41.03
N SER A 102 1.38 32.31 -41.59
CA SER A 102 -0.01 32.21 -41.17
C SER A 102 -0.07 31.63 -39.75
N SER A 103 -0.69 32.33 -38.82
CA SER A 103 -1.12 31.76 -37.54
C SER A 103 -2.60 31.36 -37.65
N ARG A 104 -2.84 30.11 -38.10
CA ARG A 104 -4.04 29.35 -37.76
C ARG A 104 -3.73 28.60 -36.47
N GLY A 105 -4.52 28.83 -35.41
CA GLY A 105 -4.37 28.12 -34.15
C GLY A 105 -5.10 28.79 -32.99
N SER A 106 -6.42 28.89 -33.08
CA SER A 106 -7.31 29.19 -31.94
C SER A 106 -7.66 27.86 -31.26
N PHE A 107 -7.24 27.65 -30.01
CA PHE A 107 -7.91 26.77 -29.03
C PHE A 107 -7.60 27.23 -27.60
N THR A 108 -8.32 28.25 -27.13
CA THR A 108 -8.70 28.34 -25.70
C THR A 108 -10.19 28.61 -25.69
N ARG A 109 -10.98 27.54 -25.78
CA ARG A 109 -12.43 27.61 -25.58
C ARG A 109 -12.81 26.59 -24.52
N ALA A 110 -12.24 26.75 -23.33
CA ALA A 110 -12.94 26.31 -22.12
C ALA A 110 -13.99 27.39 -21.82
N SER A 111 -15.25 26.98 -21.63
CA SER A 111 -16.32 27.92 -21.31
C SER A 111 -16.05 28.54 -19.94
N LEU A 112 -16.47 29.80 -19.71
CA LEU A 112 -16.43 30.39 -18.37
C LEU A 112 -17.25 29.56 -17.35
N GLU A 113 -18.22 28.78 -17.84
CA GLU A 113 -18.97 27.79 -17.06
C GLU A 113 -18.12 26.55 -16.69
N ASP A 114 -17.14 26.14 -17.49
CA ASP A 114 -16.19 25.06 -17.13
C ASP A 114 -15.24 25.51 -16.02
N LEU A 115 -14.86 26.79 -15.97
CA LEU A 115 -14.00 27.34 -14.92
C LEU A 115 -14.74 27.60 -13.59
N LEU A 116 -16.07 27.71 -13.64
CA LEU A 116 -16.94 27.99 -12.48
C LEU A 116 -17.73 26.75 -12.00
N SER A 117 -17.74 25.66 -12.77
CA SER A 117 -18.30 24.35 -12.38
C SER A 117 -17.28 23.40 -11.76
N ILE A 118 -15.99 23.77 -11.77
CA ILE A 118 -14.96 23.09 -11.00
C ILE A 118 -15.18 23.48 -9.54
N ASP A 119 -15.87 22.65 -8.79
CA ASP A 119 -15.65 22.58 -7.35
C ASP A 119 -14.19 22.12 -7.15
N PRO A 120 -13.28 23.00 -6.68
CA PRO A 120 -11.86 22.68 -6.61
C PRO A 120 -11.57 21.46 -5.74
N GLU A 121 -12.47 21.13 -4.80
CA GLU A 121 -12.33 20.01 -3.87
C GLU A 121 -12.83 18.67 -4.42
N ALA A 122 -13.75 18.68 -5.39
CA ALA A 122 -14.43 17.47 -5.87
C ALA A 122 -13.52 16.50 -6.66
N TYR A 123 -12.35 16.93 -7.12
CA TYR A 123 -11.39 16.12 -7.89
C TYR A 123 -10.12 15.72 -7.12
N GLN A 124 -10.01 16.04 -5.82
CA GLN A 124 -8.69 16.00 -5.16
C GLN A 124 -8.28 14.64 -4.60
N SER A 125 -9.20 13.80 -4.13
CA SER A 125 -8.87 12.51 -3.51
C SER A 125 -9.86 11.42 -3.90
N SER A 126 -9.32 10.22 -4.17
CA SER A 126 -10.08 9.03 -4.55
C SER A 126 -9.67 7.84 -3.70
N VAL A 127 -10.62 7.02 -3.30
CA VAL A 127 -10.40 5.75 -2.61
C VAL A 127 -10.48 4.61 -3.64
N TRP A 128 -9.47 3.75 -3.66
CA TRP A 128 -9.38 2.59 -4.55
C TRP A 128 -9.51 1.31 -3.73
N LEU A 129 -10.46 0.47 -4.11
CA LEU A 129 -10.71 -0.83 -3.47
C LEU A 129 -10.53 -1.93 -4.50
N GLY A 130 -9.50 -2.78 -4.31
CA GLY A 130 -9.28 -3.98 -5.11
C GLY A 130 -9.90 -5.20 -4.45
N THR A 131 -10.44 -6.12 -5.25
CA THR A 131 -11.11 -7.34 -4.79
C THR A 131 -10.45 -8.60 -5.34
N GLU A 132 -10.78 -9.75 -4.74
CA GLU A 132 -10.21 -11.05 -5.12
C GLU A 132 -10.65 -11.54 -6.51
N ASP A 133 -11.81 -11.11 -6.99
CA ASP A 133 -12.29 -11.38 -8.35
C ASP A 133 -11.68 -10.44 -9.41
N GLY A 134 -10.67 -9.63 -9.03
CA GLY A 134 -9.95 -8.76 -9.96
C GLY A 134 -10.66 -7.46 -10.29
N CYS A 135 -11.68 -7.08 -9.53
CA CYS A 135 -12.35 -5.80 -9.70
C CYS A 135 -11.66 -4.69 -8.90
N ILE A 136 -11.65 -3.48 -9.46
CA ILE A 136 -11.26 -2.26 -8.77
C ILE A 136 -12.45 -1.31 -8.77
N HIS A 137 -12.86 -0.89 -7.58
CA HIS A 137 -13.86 0.14 -7.36
C HIS A 137 -13.19 1.43 -6.93
N VAL A 138 -13.50 2.53 -7.62
CA VAL A 138 -12.99 3.86 -7.28
C VAL A 138 -14.14 4.75 -6.85
N TYR A 139 -13.97 5.36 -5.69
CA TYR A 139 -14.90 6.29 -5.05
C TYR A 139 -14.23 7.64 -4.87
N GLN A 140 -14.96 8.74 -5.00
CA GLN A 140 -14.44 10.04 -4.56
C GLN A 140 -14.48 10.09 -3.03
N SER A 141 -13.44 10.65 -2.40
CA SER A 141 -13.38 10.72 -0.93
C SER A 141 -14.52 11.53 -0.30
N SER A 142 -15.15 12.43 -1.07
CA SER A 142 -16.33 13.21 -0.68
C SER A 142 -17.66 12.45 -0.81
N ASP A 143 -17.67 11.29 -1.45
CA ASP A 143 -18.91 10.54 -1.69
C ASP A 143 -19.38 9.81 -0.44
N ASN A 144 -20.67 9.93 -0.14
CA ASN A 144 -21.32 9.04 0.82
C ASN A 144 -21.56 7.68 0.15
N ILE A 145 -20.71 6.70 0.48
CA ILE A 145 -20.73 5.35 -0.10
C ILE A 145 -22.05 4.58 0.10
N ARG A 146 -22.88 4.95 1.09
CA ARG A 146 -24.20 4.31 1.29
C ARG A 146 -25.20 4.71 0.22
N ASN A 147 -25.06 5.91 -0.33
CA ASN A 147 -26.09 6.55 -1.15
C ASN A 147 -25.63 6.83 -2.59
N ARG A 148 -24.34 6.63 -2.91
CA ARG A 148 -23.79 6.83 -4.26
C ARG A 148 -23.17 5.56 -4.83
N LYS A 149 -23.41 5.34 -6.12
CA LYS A 149 -22.72 4.31 -6.92
C LYS A 149 -21.24 4.69 -7.07
N ASN A 150 -20.38 3.70 -7.30
CA ASN A 150 -18.96 3.94 -7.53
C ASN A 150 -18.73 4.87 -8.73
N SER A 151 -17.74 5.76 -8.62
CA SER A 151 -17.40 6.73 -9.66
C SER A 151 -16.76 6.05 -10.87
N MET A 152 -16.04 4.94 -10.64
CA MET A 152 -15.41 4.14 -11.69
C MET A 152 -15.26 2.67 -11.27
N LYS A 153 -15.30 1.77 -12.25
CA LYS A 153 -15.10 0.31 -12.09
C LYS A 153 -14.11 -0.17 -13.16
N MET A 154 -13.11 -0.96 -12.78
CA MET A 154 -12.17 -1.59 -13.70
C MET A 154 -12.11 -3.08 -13.39
N GLN A 155 -12.16 -3.93 -14.42
CA GLN A 155 -12.14 -5.38 -14.27
C GLN A 155 -10.85 -5.95 -14.85
N HIS A 156 -10.17 -6.78 -14.07
CA HIS A 156 -8.96 -7.49 -14.44
C HIS A 156 -9.17 -9.00 -14.45
N SER A 157 -8.20 -9.72 -15.02
CA SER A 157 -8.21 -11.17 -15.18
C SER A 157 -7.85 -11.96 -13.92
N ALA A 158 -7.37 -11.29 -12.86
CA ALA A 158 -6.90 -11.93 -11.64
C ALA A 158 -7.06 -11.03 -10.41
N SER A 159 -7.01 -11.64 -9.22
CA SER A 159 -7.11 -10.99 -7.91
C SER A 159 -6.16 -9.80 -7.75
N ILE A 160 -6.67 -8.71 -7.16
CA ILE A 160 -5.86 -7.53 -6.84
C ILE A 160 -5.10 -7.75 -5.54
N LEU A 161 -3.76 -7.71 -5.59
CA LEU A 161 -2.91 -8.03 -4.44
C LEU A 161 -2.33 -6.79 -3.72
N CYS A 162 -2.00 -5.75 -4.47
CA CYS A 162 -1.43 -4.53 -3.92
C CYS A 162 -1.76 -3.33 -4.82
N ILE A 163 -2.10 -2.20 -4.21
CA ILE A 163 -2.36 -0.93 -4.90
C ILE A 163 -1.43 0.12 -4.28
N LEU A 164 -0.72 0.87 -5.12
CA LEU A 164 0.17 1.95 -4.70
C LEU A 164 -0.03 3.18 -5.58
N TYR A 165 -0.32 4.32 -4.97
CA TYR A 165 -0.28 5.62 -5.65
C TYR A 165 1.12 6.23 -5.55
N LEU A 166 1.65 6.72 -6.67
CA LEU A 166 2.91 7.47 -6.75
C LEU A 166 2.92 8.35 -7.99
N ASP A 167 3.22 9.65 -7.83
CA ASP A 167 3.44 10.61 -8.92
C ASP A 167 2.36 10.59 -10.03
N ASN A 168 1.09 10.70 -9.64
CA ASN A 168 -0.08 10.62 -10.54
C ASN A 168 -0.21 9.31 -11.32
N LYS A 169 0.44 8.26 -10.83
CA LYS A 169 0.24 6.88 -11.27
C LYS A 169 -0.33 6.03 -10.15
N VAL A 170 -1.17 5.07 -10.49
CA VAL A 170 -1.59 4.00 -9.57
C VAL A 170 -1.08 2.67 -10.13
N PHE A 171 -0.20 2.04 -9.37
CA PHE A 171 0.33 0.72 -9.64
C PHE A 171 -0.56 -0.31 -8.96
N VAL A 172 -1.04 -1.29 -9.71
CA VAL A 172 -1.92 -2.35 -9.24
C VAL A 172 -1.28 -3.68 -9.58
N SER A 173 -0.89 -4.47 -8.58
CA SER A 173 -0.39 -5.81 -8.81
C SER A 173 -1.50 -6.85 -8.80
N LEU A 174 -1.40 -7.81 -9.71
CA LEU A 174 -2.36 -8.87 -9.93
C LEU A 174 -1.75 -10.23 -9.57
N ALA A 175 -2.61 -11.18 -9.18
CA ALA A 175 -2.19 -12.54 -8.82
C ALA A 175 -1.62 -13.36 -9.99
N ASN A 176 -1.84 -12.94 -11.24
CA ASN A 176 -1.23 -13.55 -12.42
C ASN A 176 0.22 -13.08 -12.67
N GLY A 177 0.75 -12.15 -11.86
CA GLY A 177 2.11 -11.61 -11.99
C GLY A 177 2.22 -10.31 -12.78
N GLU A 178 1.11 -9.76 -13.27
CA GLU A 178 1.07 -8.47 -13.94
C GLU A 178 0.99 -7.31 -12.93
N VAL A 179 1.52 -6.16 -13.35
CA VAL A 179 1.31 -4.87 -12.68
C VAL A 179 0.71 -3.91 -13.69
N ILE A 180 -0.50 -3.44 -13.41
CA ILE A 180 -1.19 -2.44 -14.21
C ILE A 180 -0.87 -1.06 -13.65
N VAL A 181 -0.49 -0.13 -14.53
CA VAL A 181 -0.15 1.23 -14.18
C VAL A 181 -1.16 2.16 -14.82
N TYR A 182 -2.06 2.71 -14.00
CA TYR A 182 -2.99 3.76 -14.41
C TYR A 182 -2.31 5.11 -14.29
N GLN A 183 -2.40 5.95 -15.32
CA GLN A 183 -1.82 7.28 -15.31
C GLN A 183 -2.89 8.34 -15.55
N ARG A 184 -2.84 9.42 -14.78
CA ARG A 184 -3.68 10.60 -15.00
C ARG A 184 -2.83 11.83 -15.28
N GLU A 185 -3.42 12.79 -16.00
CA GLU A 185 -2.89 14.13 -16.07
C GLU A 185 -3.17 14.88 -14.76
N ALA A 186 -2.34 15.87 -14.43
CA ALA A 186 -2.55 16.66 -13.22
C ALA A 186 -3.89 17.42 -13.32
N GLY A 187 -4.77 17.21 -12.34
CA GLY A 187 -6.11 17.81 -12.31
C GLY A 187 -7.18 17.06 -13.11
N SER A 188 -6.84 15.99 -13.83
CA SER A 188 -7.84 15.12 -14.45
C SER A 188 -8.33 14.05 -13.47
N PHE A 189 -9.57 13.58 -13.67
CA PHE A 189 -10.01 12.34 -13.03
C PHE A 189 -9.29 11.12 -13.64
N TRP A 190 -9.42 9.97 -12.99
CA TRP A 190 -8.83 8.71 -13.47
C TRP A 190 -9.54 8.22 -14.73
N ASP A 191 -8.76 7.72 -15.70
CA ASP A 191 -9.25 7.14 -16.94
C ASP A 191 -8.86 5.65 -17.02
N PRO A 192 -9.82 4.71 -17.09
CA PRO A 192 -9.53 3.28 -17.26
C PRO A 192 -8.71 2.95 -18.51
N GLN A 193 -8.84 3.75 -19.57
CA GLN A 193 -8.16 3.51 -20.84
C GLN A 193 -6.70 3.98 -20.83
N SER A 194 -6.36 4.89 -19.90
CA SER A 194 -4.99 5.37 -19.71
C SER A 194 -4.21 4.45 -18.77
N SER A 195 -3.98 3.21 -19.24
CA SER A 195 -3.25 2.19 -18.48
C SER A 195 -2.18 1.49 -19.30
N GLN A 196 -1.14 1.02 -18.61
CA GLN A 196 -0.09 0.18 -19.17
C GLN A 196 0.07 -1.09 -18.32
N THR A 197 0.18 -2.24 -18.98
CA THR A 197 0.45 -3.52 -18.32
C THR A 197 1.94 -3.84 -18.35
N LEU A 198 2.49 -4.19 -17.19
CA LEU A 198 3.87 -4.66 -17.01
C LEU A 198 3.85 -6.10 -16.52
N VAL A 199 4.66 -6.97 -17.12
CA VAL A 199 4.82 -8.36 -16.66
C VAL A 199 6.07 -8.43 -15.79
N LEU A 200 5.89 -8.26 -14.48
CA LEU A 200 7.01 -8.25 -13.51
C LEU A 200 7.19 -9.58 -12.76
N GLY A 201 6.13 -10.39 -12.67
CA GLY A 201 6.16 -11.69 -12.00
C GLY A 201 5.52 -12.79 -12.84
N SER A 202 5.09 -13.84 -12.15
CA SER A 202 4.32 -14.95 -12.70
C SER A 202 3.16 -15.30 -11.76
N PRO A 203 2.22 -16.17 -12.15
CA PRO A 203 1.19 -16.67 -11.23
C PRO A 203 1.76 -17.38 -9.99
N SER A 204 2.97 -17.94 -10.08
CA SER A 204 3.67 -18.57 -8.95
C SER A 204 4.52 -17.59 -8.13
N SER A 205 4.78 -16.39 -8.65
CA SER A 205 5.60 -15.36 -8.00
C SER A 205 5.03 -13.96 -8.28
N PRO A 206 3.78 -13.66 -7.89
CA PRO A 206 3.21 -12.37 -8.15
C PRO A 206 3.86 -11.28 -7.30
N VAL A 207 3.70 -10.02 -7.70
CA VAL A 207 4.13 -8.88 -6.89
C VAL A 207 3.16 -8.69 -5.72
N THR A 208 3.63 -8.86 -4.50
CA THR A 208 2.79 -8.81 -3.28
C THR A 208 3.02 -7.55 -2.44
N LYS A 209 4.11 -6.84 -2.68
CA LYS A 209 4.49 -5.60 -1.98
C LYS A 209 5.14 -4.63 -2.95
N MET A 210 4.79 -3.36 -2.84
CA MET A 210 5.34 -2.27 -3.64
C MET A 210 5.67 -1.09 -2.74
N VAL A 211 6.89 -0.55 -2.83
CA VAL A 211 7.33 0.59 -2.02
C VAL A 211 8.10 1.57 -2.89
N PRO A 212 7.78 2.88 -2.86
CA PRO A 212 8.57 3.90 -3.53
C PRO A 212 9.89 4.13 -2.80
N VAL A 213 11.01 4.04 -3.50
CA VAL A 213 12.36 4.17 -2.95
C VAL A 213 13.21 5.01 -3.88
N ALA A 214 13.60 6.22 -3.45
CA ALA A 214 14.54 7.10 -4.16
C ALA A 214 14.27 7.26 -5.67
N GLY A 215 13.01 7.54 -6.05
CA GLY A 215 12.61 7.72 -7.45
C GLY A 215 12.43 6.42 -8.24
N LYS A 216 12.52 5.26 -7.57
CA LYS A 216 12.26 3.93 -8.12
C LYS A 216 11.11 3.28 -7.37
N LEU A 217 10.55 2.23 -7.95
CA LEU A 217 9.56 1.38 -7.31
C LEU A 217 10.18 0.02 -7.03
N TRP A 218 10.24 -0.37 -5.75
CA TRP A 218 10.69 -1.69 -5.34
C TRP A 218 9.48 -2.62 -5.23
N CYS A 219 9.53 -3.74 -5.94
CA CYS A 219 8.46 -4.73 -6.00
C CYS A 219 8.93 -6.05 -5.39
N GLY A 220 8.29 -6.51 -4.33
CA GLY A 220 8.52 -7.83 -3.75
C GLY A 220 7.77 -8.91 -4.53
N SER A 221 8.50 -9.86 -5.12
CA SER A 221 7.97 -11.02 -5.82
C SER A 221 8.72 -12.27 -5.35
N GLN A 222 8.01 -13.17 -4.66
CA GLN A 222 8.63 -14.27 -3.91
C GLN A 222 9.80 -13.75 -3.06
N ASN A 223 10.98 -14.38 -3.07
CA ASN A 223 12.13 -13.93 -2.30
C ASN A 223 12.97 -12.88 -3.04
N ARG A 224 12.47 -12.30 -4.14
CA ARG A 224 13.18 -11.31 -4.94
C ARG A 224 12.59 -9.92 -4.74
N VAL A 225 13.46 -8.93 -4.90
CA VAL A 225 13.06 -7.53 -5.03
C VAL A 225 13.43 -7.08 -6.43
N LEU A 226 12.43 -6.64 -7.18
CA LEU A 226 12.56 -6.06 -8.51
C LEU A 226 12.57 -4.54 -8.38
N ILE A 227 13.43 -3.88 -9.16
CA ILE A 227 13.63 -2.43 -9.12
C ILE A 227 13.15 -1.83 -10.44
N LEU A 228 12.05 -1.09 -10.38
CA LEU A 228 11.40 -0.49 -11.53
C LEU A 228 11.64 1.02 -11.57
N ASN A 229 11.97 1.56 -12.74
CA ASN A 229 11.98 3.00 -12.96
C ASN A 229 10.54 3.53 -13.07
N THR A 230 10.16 4.52 -12.26
CA THR A 230 8.77 5.01 -12.22
C THR A 230 8.43 5.97 -13.37
N ALA A 231 9.43 6.46 -14.10
CA ALA A 231 9.26 7.32 -15.26
C ALA A 231 9.20 6.51 -16.56
N THR A 232 10.11 5.55 -16.75
CA THR A 232 10.16 4.72 -17.98
C THR A 232 9.37 3.42 -17.88
N LEU A 233 8.99 3.02 -16.67
CA LEU A 233 8.29 1.75 -16.38
C LEU A 233 9.08 0.51 -16.85
N VAL A 234 10.40 0.62 -16.88
CA VAL A 234 11.33 -0.47 -17.20
C VAL A 234 11.98 -1.01 -15.94
N GLN A 235 12.11 -2.34 -15.84
CA GLN A 235 12.85 -2.99 -14.77
C GLN A 235 14.36 -2.73 -14.96
N GLU A 236 14.97 -2.05 -14.00
CA GLU A 236 16.40 -1.70 -14.04
C GLU A 236 17.28 -2.76 -13.40
N HIS A 237 16.80 -3.39 -12.32
CA HIS A 237 17.59 -4.34 -11.53
C HIS A 237 16.71 -5.32 -10.76
N TRP A 238 17.31 -6.39 -10.25
CA TRP A 238 16.70 -7.27 -9.27
C TRP A 238 17.77 -7.93 -8.40
N PHE A 239 17.40 -8.27 -7.17
CA PHE A 239 18.25 -9.05 -6.27
C PHE A 239 17.42 -10.02 -5.44
N GLN A 240 18.10 -11.03 -4.90
CA GLN A 240 17.51 -12.04 -4.02
C GLN A 240 17.66 -11.64 -2.55
N VAL A 241 16.60 -11.83 -1.76
CA VAL A 241 16.56 -11.62 -0.32
C VAL A 241 16.62 -12.98 0.38
N GLY A 242 17.66 -13.19 1.17
CA GLY A 242 17.91 -14.45 1.87
C GLY A 242 18.28 -15.62 0.94
N SER A 243 18.61 -16.77 1.55
CA SER A 243 19.02 -17.98 0.82
C SER A 243 17.84 -18.85 0.37
N ASP A 244 16.73 -18.80 1.09
CA ASP A 244 15.55 -19.62 0.84
C ASP A 244 14.67 -19.01 -0.26
N SER A 245 14.65 -19.66 -1.42
CA SER A 245 13.86 -19.23 -2.58
C SER A 245 12.37 -19.41 -2.43
N SER A 246 11.91 -20.20 -1.46
CA SER A 246 10.48 -20.47 -1.28
C SER A 246 9.74 -19.36 -0.52
N ARG A 247 10.45 -18.52 0.24
CA ARG A 247 9.84 -17.51 1.12
C ARG A 247 9.53 -16.23 0.38
N CYS A 248 8.32 -15.70 0.52
CA CYS A 248 7.99 -14.40 -0.07
C CYS A 248 8.43 -13.23 0.80
N VAL A 249 8.73 -12.08 0.19
CA VAL A 249 8.85 -10.79 0.89
C VAL A 249 7.46 -10.40 1.41
N THR A 250 7.30 -10.36 2.73
CA THR A 250 6.01 -10.08 3.38
C THR A 250 5.89 -8.65 3.86
N CYS A 251 7.01 -8.00 4.20
CA CYS A 251 7.03 -6.61 4.64
C CYS A 251 8.19 -5.88 3.96
N MET A 252 7.95 -4.62 3.58
CA MET A 252 8.95 -3.73 3.01
C MET A 252 8.60 -2.31 3.44
N VAL A 253 9.55 -1.58 4.05
CA VAL A 253 9.38 -0.17 4.43
C VAL A 253 10.67 0.59 4.18
N VAL A 254 10.56 1.86 3.80
CA VAL A 254 11.70 2.74 3.51
C VAL A 254 11.86 3.79 4.59
N TYR A 255 13.10 4.09 4.96
CA TYR A 255 13.43 5.24 5.80
C TYR A 255 14.80 5.81 5.40
N GLY A 256 14.83 7.08 5.03
CA GLY A 256 16.04 7.70 4.49
C GLY A 256 16.60 6.92 3.30
N GLN A 257 17.86 6.47 3.40
CA GLN A 257 18.52 5.64 2.38
C GLN A 257 18.49 4.14 2.69
N GLY A 258 17.73 3.72 3.70
CA GLY A 258 17.58 2.34 4.12
C GLY A 258 16.22 1.76 3.72
N VAL A 259 16.20 0.52 3.25
CA VAL A 259 14.99 -0.26 3.02
C VAL A 259 15.00 -1.48 3.92
N TRP A 260 14.00 -1.60 4.78
CA TRP A 260 13.81 -2.70 5.70
C TRP A 260 12.85 -3.73 5.14
N LEU A 261 13.23 -5.00 5.24
CA LEU A 261 12.53 -6.12 4.62
C LEU A 261 12.38 -7.27 5.61
N ALA A 262 11.25 -7.99 5.53
CA ALA A 262 11.06 -9.27 6.20
C ALA A 262 10.55 -10.32 5.22
N LEU A 263 11.00 -11.56 5.41
CA LEU A 263 10.57 -12.72 4.66
C LEU A 263 9.49 -13.50 5.41
N GLN A 264 8.68 -14.23 4.66
CA GLN A 264 7.65 -15.11 5.18
C GLN A 264 8.23 -16.11 6.20
N GLY A 265 7.56 -16.24 7.34
CA GLY A 265 7.95 -17.18 8.39
C GLY A 265 9.33 -16.89 8.99
N SER A 266 9.85 -15.67 8.88
CA SER A 266 11.15 -15.28 9.44
C SER A 266 10.96 -14.35 10.64
N ALA A 267 11.78 -14.54 11.67
CA ALA A 267 11.93 -13.62 12.80
C ALA A 267 13.08 -12.60 12.57
N GLN A 268 13.56 -12.47 11.34
CA GLN A 268 14.67 -11.60 11.00
C GLN A 268 14.21 -10.46 10.10
N VAL A 269 14.66 -9.26 10.43
CA VAL A 269 14.52 -8.07 9.57
C VAL A 269 15.87 -7.73 8.95
N ARG A 270 15.87 -7.40 7.65
CA ARG A 270 17.07 -7.09 6.88
C ARG A 270 17.02 -5.64 6.40
N LEU A 271 18.15 -4.94 6.50
CA LEU A 271 18.33 -3.59 6.00
C LEU A 271 19.16 -3.61 4.73
N TYR A 272 18.65 -3.01 3.68
CA TYR A 272 19.31 -2.83 2.38
C TYR A 272 19.52 -1.35 2.08
N HIS A 273 20.56 -1.03 1.33
CA HIS A 273 20.78 0.33 0.86
C HIS A 273 19.91 0.64 -0.36
N ALA A 274 19.24 1.80 -0.35
CA ALA A 274 18.32 2.23 -1.40
C ALA A 274 18.95 2.37 -2.81
N GLN A 275 20.24 2.75 -2.92
CA GLN A 275 20.92 2.97 -4.20
C GLN A 275 21.83 1.81 -4.60
N THR A 276 22.64 1.28 -3.67
CA THR A 276 23.60 0.21 -4.00
C THR A 276 22.96 -1.18 -4.00
N TRP A 277 21.76 -1.31 -3.41
CA TRP A 277 21.04 -2.57 -3.24
C TRP A 277 21.78 -3.63 -2.41
N GLU A 278 22.83 -3.22 -1.72
CA GLU A 278 23.61 -4.10 -0.85
C GLU A 278 22.93 -4.28 0.50
N THR A 279 23.04 -5.49 1.05
CA THR A 279 22.63 -5.77 2.42
C THR A 279 23.57 -5.07 3.40
N LEU A 280 23.02 -4.23 4.27
CA LEU A 280 23.79 -3.52 5.30
C LEU A 280 23.87 -4.32 6.58
N THR A 281 22.74 -4.82 7.06
CA THR A 281 22.67 -5.58 8.31
C THR A 281 21.41 -6.43 8.37
N GLU A 282 21.44 -7.42 9.27
CA GLU A 282 20.32 -8.28 9.61
C GLU A 282 20.14 -8.29 11.13
N VAL A 283 18.90 -8.24 11.60
CA VAL A 283 18.56 -8.20 13.03
C VAL A 283 17.55 -9.29 13.32
N ASP A 284 17.89 -10.20 14.23
CA ASP A 284 16.98 -11.21 14.76
C ASP A 284 16.18 -10.64 15.93
N VAL A 285 14.85 -10.70 15.84
CA VAL A 285 13.96 -10.20 16.89
C VAL A 285 13.62 -11.25 17.95
N ALA A 286 13.93 -12.53 17.70
CA ALA A 286 13.58 -13.62 18.61
C ALA A 286 14.08 -13.43 20.05
N PRO A 287 15.32 -12.98 20.32
CA PRO A 287 15.79 -12.75 21.68
C PRO A 287 14.96 -11.71 22.44
N ALA A 288 14.57 -10.62 21.77
CA ALA A 288 13.75 -9.58 22.38
C ALA A 288 12.35 -10.09 22.71
N VAL A 289 11.74 -10.86 21.79
CA VAL A 289 10.42 -11.48 22.00
C VAL A 289 10.46 -12.50 23.14
N HIS A 290 11.47 -13.38 23.18
CA HIS A 290 11.61 -14.37 24.25
C HIS A 290 11.73 -13.72 25.64
N LYS A 291 12.41 -12.56 25.73
CA LYS A 291 12.49 -11.79 26.96
C LYS A 291 11.12 -11.26 27.39
N MET A 292 10.31 -10.76 26.44
CA MET A 292 8.95 -10.28 26.72
C MET A 292 8.01 -11.42 27.16
N LEU A 293 8.17 -12.61 26.60
CA LEU A 293 7.36 -13.79 26.94
C LEU A 293 7.87 -14.55 28.17
N ALA A 294 8.89 -14.05 28.88
CA ALA A 294 9.51 -14.78 29.99
C ALA A 294 8.53 -15.07 31.13
N GLY A 295 7.55 -14.17 31.36
CA GLY A 295 6.50 -14.31 32.37
C GLY A 295 5.26 -15.09 31.93
N ALA A 296 5.17 -15.49 30.65
CA ALA A 296 4.04 -16.27 30.14
C ALA A 296 4.13 -17.74 30.58
N ASP A 297 2.97 -18.42 30.60
CA ASP A 297 2.89 -19.87 30.83
C ASP A 297 3.82 -20.63 29.87
N ALA A 298 4.44 -21.70 30.37
CA ALA A 298 5.45 -22.44 29.61
C ALA A 298 4.92 -23.00 28.27
N ILE A 299 3.67 -23.45 28.24
CA ILE A 299 3.03 -24.00 27.03
C ILE A 299 2.78 -22.87 26.03
N ILE A 300 2.22 -21.75 26.50
CA ILE A 300 1.95 -20.57 25.67
C ILE A 300 3.24 -20.01 25.09
N ARG A 301 4.27 -19.85 25.92
CA ARG A 301 5.58 -19.35 25.53
C ARG A 301 6.22 -20.22 24.46
N GLN A 302 6.20 -21.55 24.63
CA GLN A 302 6.76 -22.48 23.65
C GLN A 302 6.03 -22.41 22.31
N HIS A 303 4.69 -22.32 22.34
CA HIS A 303 3.88 -22.18 21.13
C HIS A 303 4.17 -20.86 20.40
N LYS A 304 4.12 -19.72 21.10
CA LYS A 304 4.40 -18.39 20.54
C LYS A 304 5.83 -18.30 19.98
N ALA A 305 6.82 -18.91 20.64
CA ALA A 305 8.21 -18.95 20.17
C ALA A 305 8.38 -19.83 18.91
N ALA A 306 7.76 -21.01 18.86
CA ALA A 306 7.87 -21.92 17.73
C ALA A 306 7.23 -21.36 16.45
N CYS A 307 6.18 -20.54 16.59
CA CYS A 307 5.49 -19.89 15.48
C CYS A 307 5.96 -18.44 15.24
N LEU A 308 7.08 -18.03 15.83
CA LEU A 308 7.54 -16.65 15.77
C LEU A 308 7.92 -16.24 14.34
N ARG A 309 7.29 -15.16 13.89
CA ARG A 309 7.58 -14.49 12.61
C ARG A 309 7.22 -13.01 12.69
N ILE A 310 7.87 -12.21 11.87
CA ILE A 310 7.49 -10.81 11.64
C ILE A 310 6.21 -10.79 10.81
N THR A 311 5.25 -9.97 11.22
CA THR A 311 3.93 -9.86 10.57
C THR A 311 3.66 -8.47 10.02
N ALA A 312 4.27 -7.43 10.60
CA ALA A 312 4.12 -6.05 10.14
C ALA A 312 5.42 -5.27 10.38
N LEU A 313 5.70 -4.30 9.51
CA LEU A 313 6.77 -3.32 9.67
C LEU A 313 6.23 -1.92 9.41
N LEU A 314 6.74 -0.92 10.13
CA LEU A 314 6.46 0.49 9.93
C LEU A 314 7.70 1.31 10.30
N ALA A 315 8.06 2.29 9.49
CA ALA A 315 9.09 3.26 9.84
C ALA A 315 8.43 4.60 10.21
N CYS A 316 8.71 5.12 11.39
CA CYS A 316 8.14 6.38 11.90
C CYS A 316 9.13 7.09 12.84
N LYS A 317 9.45 8.37 12.59
CA LYS A 317 10.34 9.21 13.42
C LYS A 317 11.62 8.50 13.90
N ASP A 318 12.45 8.03 12.97
CA ASP A 318 13.70 7.31 13.24
C ASP A 318 13.55 5.95 13.96
N LEU A 319 12.33 5.45 14.16
CA LEU A 319 12.06 4.14 14.75
C LEU A 319 11.46 3.19 13.71
N LEU A 320 12.01 1.99 13.65
CA LEU A 320 11.42 0.85 12.99
C LEU A 320 10.54 0.10 14.00
N TRP A 321 9.24 0.11 13.75
CA TRP A 321 8.24 -0.64 14.48
C TRP A 321 8.06 -2.01 13.84
N ILE A 322 8.07 -3.05 14.67
CA ILE A 322 8.03 -4.45 14.23
C ILE A 322 6.89 -5.14 14.97
N GLY A 323 5.90 -5.60 14.20
CA GLY A 323 4.83 -6.47 14.68
C GLY A 323 5.22 -7.93 14.54
N THR A 324 4.89 -8.75 15.53
CA THR A 324 5.22 -10.18 15.54
C THR A 324 3.98 -11.06 15.66
N SER A 325 4.10 -12.33 15.28
CA SER A 325 3.07 -13.34 15.50
C SER A 325 2.84 -13.68 16.98
N ALA A 326 3.77 -13.34 17.88
CA ALA A 326 3.57 -13.50 19.31
C ALA A 326 2.72 -12.40 19.95
N GLY A 327 2.37 -11.36 19.17
CA GLY A 327 1.63 -10.17 19.64
C GLY A 327 2.49 -9.09 20.25
N VAL A 328 3.78 -9.37 20.43
CA VAL A 328 4.77 -8.40 20.88
C VAL A 328 5.02 -7.37 19.77
N VAL A 329 4.90 -6.08 20.12
CA VAL A 329 5.33 -4.96 19.29
C VAL A 329 6.72 -4.53 19.74
N LEU A 330 7.67 -4.46 18.82
CA LEU A 330 9.04 -4.04 19.08
C LEU A 330 9.33 -2.70 18.39
N THR A 331 10.28 -1.96 18.94
CA THR A 331 10.87 -0.78 18.32
C THR A 331 12.38 -0.98 18.16
N LEU A 332 12.93 -0.49 17.07
CA LEU A 332 14.35 -0.51 16.79
C LEU A 332 14.76 0.87 16.27
N VAL A 333 15.81 1.46 16.84
CA VAL A 333 16.35 2.74 16.34
C VAL A 333 16.95 2.52 14.96
N ILE A 334 16.50 3.31 13.98
CA ILE A 334 16.99 3.23 12.61
C ILE A 334 18.38 3.86 12.55
N PRO A 335 19.41 3.12 12.09
CA PRO A 335 20.74 3.67 11.92
C PRO A 335 20.75 4.68 10.77
N ALA A 336 21.55 5.73 10.90
CA ALA A 336 21.73 6.70 9.82
C ALA A 336 22.46 6.05 8.63
N VAL A 337 21.73 5.83 7.53
CA VAL A 337 22.30 5.32 6.27
C VAL A 337 22.64 6.49 5.35
N SER A 338 23.91 6.57 4.96
CA SER A 338 24.47 7.55 4.01
C SER A 338 25.04 6.86 2.78
N SER A 339 25.29 7.59 1.68
CA SER A 339 25.75 7.04 0.39
C SER A 339 27.06 6.24 0.43
N GLY A 340 27.89 6.39 1.49
CA GLY A 340 29.11 5.61 1.70
C GLY A 340 28.94 4.43 2.68
N THR A 341 27.71 4.15 3.13
CA THR A 341 27.45 3.15 4.17
C THR A 341 27.43 1.76 3.55
N GLY A 342 28.57 1.08 3.53
CA GLY A 342 28.63 -0.37 3.34
C GLY A 342 28.30 -1.13 4.63
N SER A 343 28.14 -2.46 4.52
CA SER A 343 27.82 -3.36 5.64
C SER A 343 28.76 -3.21 6.86
N ILE A 344 30.02 -2.86 6.63
CA ILE A 344 31.07 -2.73 7.67
C ILE A 344 30.92 -1.44 8.52
N ASN A 345 30.12 -0.46 8.08
CA ASN A 345 30.06 0.87 8.68
C ASN A 345 28.99 1.06 9.77
N LEU A 346 28.09 0.10 10.01
CA LEU A 346 27.18 0.17 11.16
C LEU A 346 27.93 -0.20 12.46
N LYS A 347 28.41 0.82 13.18
CA LYS A 347 29.27 0.65 14.37
C LYS A 347 28.49 0.33 15.66
N SER A 348 27.16 0.36 15.65
CA SER A 348 26.32 0.15 16.85
C SER A 348 25.46 -1.12 16.73
N PRO A 349 25.42 -1.99 17.75
CA PRO A 349 24.54 -3.14 17.75
C PRO A 349 23.08 -2.66 17.74
N LEU A 350 22.31 -3.18 16.79
CA LEU A 350 20.89 -2.91 16.67
C LEU A 350 20.13 -3.88 17.57
N VAL A 351 19.58 -3.36 18.67
CA VAL A 351 18.87 -4.16 19.67
C VAL A 351 17.39 -3.77 19.65
N PRO A 352 16.50 -4.66 19.18
CA PRO A 352 15.06 -4.43 19.27
C PRO A 352 14.60 -4.36 20.73
N MET A 353 13.74 -3.39 21.03
CA MET A 353 13.16 -3.16 22.35
C MET A 353 11.67 -3.48 22.32
N GLY A 354 11.21 -4.38 23.19
CA GLY A 354 9.81 -4.74 23.29
C GLY A 354 8.97 -3.72 24.07
N SER A 355 7.78 -3.44 23.56
CA SER A 355 6.75 -2.68 24.26
C SER A 355 6.15 -3.54 25.38
N ALA A 356 5.86 -2.91 26.52
CA ALA A 356 5.13 -3.53 27.61
C ALA A 356 3.71 -3.98 27.19
N HIS A 357 3.11 -3.24 26.27
CA HIS A 357 1.77 -3.51 25.76
C HIS A 357 1.85 -4.07 24.34
N GLY A 358 1.02 -5.07 24.06
CA GLY A 358 0.82 -5.62 22.73
C GLY A 358 -0.48 -6.41 22.65
N HIS A 359 -0.49 -7.41 21.79
CA HIS A 359 -1.65 -8.22 21.47
C HIS A 359 -1.51 -9.63 22.07
N THR A 360 -2.64 -10.28 22.36
CA THR A 360 -2.61 -11.68 22.82
C THR A 360 -2.30 -12.63 21.66
N GLY A 361 -2.76 -12.29 20.45
CA GLY A 361 -2.49 -12.99 19.20
C GLY A 361 -1.59 -12.19 18.25
N HIS A 362 -1.81 -12.30 16.93
CA HIS A 362 -0.90 -11.73 15.94
C HIS A 362 -1.06 -10.22 15.83
N VAL A 363 0.06 -9.48 15.71
CA VAL A 363 0.00 -8.10 15.19
C VAL A 363 -0.35 -8.20 13.70
N ARG A 364 -1.52 -7.69 13.28
CA ARG A 364 -2.03 -7.82 11.91
C ARG A 364 -1.58 -6.68 11.00
N PHE A 365 -1.49 -5.47 11.54
CA PHE A 365 -0.95 -4.32 10.82
C PHE A 365 -0.32 -3.29 11.76
N LEU A 366 0.52 -2.44 11.17
CA LEU A 366 1.05 -1.24 11.77
C LEU A 366 0.82 -0.08 10.79
N THR A 367 0.39 1.06 11.30
CA THR A 367 0.26 2.29 10.52
C THR A 367 0.59 3.50 11.38
N SER A 368 0.82 4.65 10.75
CA SER A 368 1.01 5.91 11.46
C SER A 368 0.16 7.00 10.85
N ILE A 369 -0.36 7.87 11.70
CA ILE A 369 -0.97 9.13 11.29
C ILE A 369 -0.14 10.29 11.81
N GLU A 370 -0.02 11.34 11.00
CA GLU A 370 0.47 12.63 11.47
C GLU A 370 -0.71 13.38 12.10
N LEU A 371 -0.53 13.83 13.34
CA LEU A 371 -1.54 14.62 14.04
C LEU A 371 -1.34 16.10 13.72
N PRO A 372 -2.37 16.79 13.21
CA PRO A 372 -2.35 18.24 13.07
C PRO A 372 -2.02 18.94 14.39
N GLU A 373 -1.32 20.07 14.30
CA GLU A 373 -1.03 20.91 15.47
C GLU A 373 -2.34 21.33 16.17
N GLY A 374 -2.44 21.09 17.48
CA GLY A 374 -3.61 21.46 18.30
C GLY A 374 -4.57 20.31 18.66
N ILE A 375 -4.38 19.09 18.14
CA ILE A 375 -5.11 17.91 18.64
C ILE A 375 -4.36 17.32 19.84
N ASP A 376 -4.77 17.70 21.04
CA ASP A 376 -4.32 17.05 22.27
C ASP A 376 -5.19 15.80 22.54
N MET A 377 -4.65 14.64 22.18
CA MET A 377 -5.16 13.37 22.68
C MET A 377 -4.86 13.29 24.18
N ASN A 378 -5.91 13.35 25.02
CA ASN A 378 -5.80 13.13 26.46
C ASN A 378 -5.43 11.67 26.73
N PHE A 379 -4.13 11.38 26.73
CA PHE A 379 -3.64 10.13 27.30
C PHE A 379 -3.73 10.21 28.83
N PRO A 380 -4.16 9.14 29.51
CA PRO A 380 -4.07 9.10 30.96
C PRO A 380 -2.62 9.34 31.39
N PRO A 381 -2.37 10.17 32.41
CA PRO A 381 -1.01 10.47 32.85
C PRO A 381 -0.31 9.17 33.25
N THR A 382 0.85 8.92 32.66
CA THR A 382 1.74 7.81 33.04
C THR A 382 2.18 8.03 34.49
N THR A 383 1.57 7.27 35.41
CA THR A 383 2.03 7.16 36.79
C THR A 383 3.27 6.28 36.80
N GLU A 384 4.41 6.84 36.41
CA GLU A 384 5.76 6.40 36.82
C GLU A 384 6.84 7.32 36.23
N SER A 385 7.19 8.37 36.97
CA SER A 385 8.55 8.93 36.98
C SER A 385 8.76 9.69 38.28
N THR A 386 9.02 8.93 39.34
CA THR A 386 9.61 9.48 40.56
C THR A 386 11.06 9.84 40.25
N GLY A 387 11.39 11.14 40.24
CA GLY A 387 12.75 11.63 40.43
C GLY A 387 13.29 12.52 39.31
N GLY A 388 13.06 13.83 39.44
CA GLY A 388 13.75 14.84 38.62
C GLY A 388 13.05 16.20 38.54
N PHE A 389 12.51 16.72 39.64
CA PHE A 389 12.00 18.09 39.68
C PHE A 389 13.17 19.09 39.58
N LEU A 390 13.29 19.78 38.46
CA LEU A 390 13.80 21.15 38.43
C LEU A 390 12.65 22.06 38.02
N ASN A 391 12.10 22.73 39.03
CA ASN A 391 11.13 23.80 38.89
C ASN A 391 11.75 24.96 38.08
N SER A 392 11.09 25.39 37.01
CA SER A 392 11.26 26.75 36.49
C SER A 392 9.92 27.47 36.60
N LEU A 393 9.83 28.37 37.57
CA LEU A 393 8.76 29.34 37.76
C LEU A 393 8.65 30.27 36.53
N PRO A 394 7.48 30.90 36.30
CA PRO A 394 7.30 31.85 35.21
C PRO A 394 7.86 33.22 35.62
N GLU A 395 8.90 33.69 34.94
CA GLU A 395 9.41 35.05 35.11
C GLU A 395 8.92 35.94 33.96
N HIS A 396 8.17 36.95 34.35
CA HIS A 396 7.64 38.02 33.51
C HIS A 396 8.76 39.02 33.16
N ASP A 397 8.62 39.68 32.02
CA ASP A 397 9.30 40.89 31.54
C ASP A 397 10.76 40.81 31.02
N SER A 398 10.87 40.99 29.70
CA SER A 398 11.31 42.26 29.06
C SER A 398 12.21 42.07 27.81
N ILE A 399 11.64 42.46 26.67
CA ILE A 399 12.25 43.21 25.55
C ILE A 399 13.76 43.04 25.34
N ARG A 400 14.18 42.23 24.34
CA ARG A 400 15.11 42.64 23.25
C ARG A 400 15.45 41.52 22.25
N ARG A 401 15.08 41.79 20.99
CA ARG A 401 15.79 41.52 19.71
C ARG A 401 15.92 40.07 19.20
N ARG A 402 15.09 39.80 18.18
CA ARG A 402 15.33 39.06 16.92
C ARG A 402 16.58 38.15 16.87
N ALA A 403 16.32 36.86 16.91
CA ALA A 403 16.80 35.91 15.91
C ALA A 403 15.70 34.86 15.71
N SER A 404 15.10 34.81 14.52
CA SER A 404 14.13 33.78 14.15
C SER A 404 14.85 32.45 13.98
N ALA A 405 15.12 31.75 15.09
CA ALA A 405 15.34 30.32 15.03
C ALA A 405 13.99 29.70 14.70
N HIS A 406 13.84 29.22 13.45
CA HIS A 406 12.76 28.31 13.08
C HIS A 406 12.89 27.10 14.02
N ILE A 407 12.10 27.07 15.08
CA ILE A 407 11.85 25.83 15.82
C ILE A 407 11.09 24.95 14.82
N PRO A 408 11.60 23.79 14.41
CA PRO A 408 10.83 22.90 13.56
C PRO A 408 9.51 22.58 14.27
N PRO A 409 8.37 22.62 13.57
CA PRO A 409 7.09 22.28 14.18
C PRO A 409 7.19 20.91 14.83
N LYS A 410 6.76 20.79 16.09
CA LYS A 410 6.69 19.49 16.77
C LYS A 410 5.56 18.69 16.14
N THR A 411 5.83 17.96 15.07
CA THR A 411 4.87 17.01 14.52
C THR A 411 4.65 15.91 15.56
N ASN A 412 3.41 15.72 16.00
CA ASN A 412 3.06 14.57 16.82
C ASN A 412 2.67 13.45 15.86
N HIS A 413 3.33 12.29 15.94
CA HIS A 413 2.87 11.12 15.19
C HIS A 413 2.16 10.18 16.16
N LEU A 414 1.12 9.53 15.65
CA LEU A 414 0.46 8.45 16.33
C LEU A 414 0.71 7.17 15.55
N VAL A 415 1.36 6.22 16.18
CA VAL A 415 1.49 4.86 15.65
C VAL A 415 0.29 4.05 16.14
N ILE A 416 -0.26 3.23 15.25
CA ILE A 416 -1.42 2.39 15.50
C ILE A 416 -1.05 0.96 15.11
N SER A 417 -1.32 0.00 16.01
CA SER A 417 -1.30 -1.42 15.69
C SER A 417 -2.71 -1.97 15.79
N GLY A 418 -3.03 -2.89 14.89
CA GLY A 418 -4.21 -3.74 15.02
C GLY A 418 -3.80 -5.18 15.19
N GLY A 419 -4.47 -5.90 16.07
CA GLY A 419 -4.18 -7.29 16.37
C GLY A 419 -5.23 -7.94 17.26
N ASP A 420 -5.03 -9.22 17.55
CA ASP A 420 -5.99 -10.01 18.33
C ASP A 420 -5.74 -9.77 19.83
N GLY A 421 -6.76 -9.34 20.57
CA GLY A 421 -6.69 -9.09 22.01
C GLY A 421 -5.72 -7.98 22.44
N TYR A 422 -5.66 -7.78 23.75
CA TYR A 422 -4.72 -6.88 24.43
C TYR A 422 -3.94 -7.65 25.51
N GLU A 423 -2.62 -7.49 25.52
CA GLU A 423 -1.72 -8.14 26.48
C GLU A 423 -0.77 -7.10 27.10
N ASP A 424 -0.68 -7.09 28.44
CA ASP A 424 0.37 -6.37 29.17
C ASP A 424 1.43 -7.37 29.65
N PHE A 425 2.56 -7.41 28.96
CA PHE A 425 3.65 -8.36 29.21
C PHE A 425 4.40 -8.11 30.52
N ARG A 426 4.07 -7.04 31.27
CA ARG A 426 4.61 -6.82 32.63
C ARG A 426 3.86 -7.61 33.69
N LEU A 427 2.58 -7.93 33.44
CA LEU A 427 1.73 -8.61 34.40
C LEU A 427 1.94 -10.11 34.30
N THR A 428 2.69 -10.69 35.23
CA THR A 428 3.05 -12.11 35.20
C THR A 428 1.96 -13.06 35.69
N ASN A 429 0.72 -12.60 35.99
CA ASN A 429 -0.19 -13.37 36.85
C ASN A 429 -1.71 -13.31 36.58
N SER A 430 -2.22 -12.69 35.51
CA SER A 430 -3.68 -12.69 35.27
C SER A 430 -4.13 -13.86 34.38
N SER A 431 -3.98 -15.09 34.89
CA SER A 431 -4.52 -16.30 34.24
C SER A 431 -6.05 -16.30 34.14
N GLU A 432 -6.76 -15.43 34.87
CA GLU A 432 -8.23 -15.43 34.94
C GLU A 432 -8.90 -14.73 33.75
N THR A 433 -8.18 -13.94 32.96
CA THR A 433 -8.70 -13.27 31.75
C THR A 433 -8.20 -13.88 30.44
N VAL A 434 -7.26 -14.83 30.50
CA VAL A 434 -6.70 -15.54 29.34
C VAL A 434 -7.83 -16.29 28.63
N GLY A 435 -8.05 -16.02 27.34
CA GLY A 435 -9.12 -16.63 26.54
C GLY A 435 -10.42 -15.84 26.45
N ARG A 436 -10.67 -14.83 27.30
CA ARG A 436 -11.97 -14.12 27.30
C ARG A 436 -12.03 -12.99 26.28
N ASP A 437 -10.92 -12.26 26.11
CA ASP A 437 -10.81 -11.12 25.17
C ASP A 437 -10.02 -11.47 23.88
N ASP A 438 -9.52 -12.71 23.76
CA ASP A 438 -8.70 -13.17 22.62
C ASP A 438 -9.45 -13.18 21.28
N SER A 439 -10.78 -13.18 21.31
CA SER A 439 -11.63 -13.14 20.11
C SER A 439 -11.86 -11.73 19.58
N THR A 440 -11.48 -10.69 20.32
CA THR A 440 -11.76 -9.30 19.97
C THR A 440 -10.54 -8.61 19.37
N ASN A 441 -10.74 -7.95 18.22
CA ASN A 441 -9.68 -7.16 17.60
C ASN A 441 -9.48 -5.86 18.37
N HIS A 442 -8.24 -5.56 18.72
CA HIS A 442 -7.86 -4.35 19.43
C HIS A 442 -7.03 -3.42 18.54
N LEU A 443 -7.22 -2.12 18.73
CA LEU A 443 -6.31 -1.09 18.25
C LEU A 443 -5.52 -0.53 19.42
N LEU A 444 -4.20 -0.56 19.32
CA LEU A 444 -3.30 0.05 20.29
C LEU A 444 -2.66 1.29 19.67
N LEU A 445 -2.57 2.36 20.46
CA LEU A 445 -2.20 3.69 20.01
C LEU A 445 -0.97 4.17 20.80
N TRP A 446 0.08 4.58 20.10
CA TRP A 446 1.32 5.11 20.69
C TRP A 446 1.59 6.51 20.17
N LYS A 447 1.85 7.45 21.08
CA LYS A 447 2.35 8.78 20.73
C LYS A 447 3.87 8.72 20.56
N VAL A 448 4.36 9.18 19.41
CA VAL A 448 5.77 9.22 19.01
C VAL A 448 6.19 10.65 18.74
#